data_AF-A0A4S3G2M2-F1
#
_entry.id   AF-A0A4S3G2M2-F1
#
_cell.length_a   1.000
_cell.length_b   1.000
_cell.length_c   1.000
_cell.angle_alpha   90.00
_cell.angle_beta   90.00
_cell.angle_gamma   90.00
#
_symmetry.space_group_name_H-M   'P 1'
#
loop_
_entity.id
_entity.type
_entity.pdbx_description
1 polymer ?
#
loop_
_entity_poly.entity_id
_entity_poly.type
_entity_poly.pdbx_seq_one_letter_code
_entity_poly.pdbx_strand_id
1 'polypeptide(L)'
;MDEIRCIGVVGTGTIGASWAAYFLARGFDVSATDPMPGAEAKLREAVRAHWPILTRMGLAAGALPERLRFSSSLAEALQGVHFVQESGPEREDLKLALFREMDVLLPPDVILASSSSGLLMSKVQGACTHPERVVLGHPFNPPHMIPLVEVLGGALTSPETVERTMAFYAAIGKRPILVRKEVPGHIANRLQAALWREAFHLVEQGVATVADVDTAIAYGPGLRWALMGPFLNMHLGGGEGGIRHMLDHLGAPIESWWDDLGTPRITEELKQQLTEGVAAALEGRDGAALAPARDALLAGLIDAKKNTDKLP
;
A
#
# COMPACT_ATOMS: atom_id res chain seq x y z
N MET A 1 0.99 1.62 23.59
CA MET A 1 0.06 0.93 22.66
C MET A 1 -1.16 0.35 23.36
N ASP A 2 -1.16 0.26 24.70
CA ASP A 2 -2.25 -0.37 25.48
C ASP A 2 -3.63 0.32 25.38
N GLU A 3 -3.75 1.43 24.63
CA GLU A 3 -4.99 2.22 24.47
C GLU A 3 -5.72 2.03 23.14
N ILE A 4 -5.08 1.59 22.05
CA ILE A 4 -5.79 1.43 20.77
C ILE A 4 -6.52 0.08 20.77
N ARG A 5 -7.85 0.11 20.94
CA ARG A 5 -8.70 -1.10 20.91
C ARG A 5 -9.72 -1.10 19.77
N CYS A 6 -10.27 0.06 19.46
CA CYS A 6 -11.25 0.29 18.41
C CYS A 6 -10.66 1.20 17.32
N ILE A 7 -10.72 0.73 16.07
CA ILE A 7 -10.20 1.43 14.90
C ILE A 7 -11.36 1.88 14.01
N GLY A 8 -11.37 3.16 13.65
CA GLY A 8 -12.30 3.74 12.70
C GLY A 8 -11.81 3.52 11.27
N VAL A 9 -12.64 2.93 10.41
CA VAL A 9 -12.36 2.81 8.97
C VAL A 9 -13.35 3.67 8.19
N VAL A 10 -12.85 4.73 7.57
CA VAL A 10 -13.68 5.73 6.90
C VAL A 10 -13.52 5.59 5.39
N GLY A 11 -14.57 5.13 4.71
CA GLY A 11 -14.52 4.67 3.32
C GLY A 11 -14.20 3.18 3.27
N THR A 12 -15.08 2.40 2.64
CA THR A 12 -15.07 0.92 2.66
C THR A 12 -14.97 0.32 1.27
N GLY A 13 -14.41 1.08 0.31
CA GLY A 13 -13.96 0.55 -0.98
C GLY A 13 -12.80 -0.45 -0.82
N THR A 14 -12.13 -0.77 -1.92
CA THR A 14 -11.08 -1.82 -1.97
C THR A 14 -10.04 -1.70 -0.85
N ILE A 15 -9.50 -0.50 -0.61
CA ILE A 15 -8.46 -0.27 0.40
C ILE A 15 -9.03 -0.33 1.83
N GLY A 16 -10.15 0.35 2.08
CA GLY A 16 -10.77 0.40 3.40
C GLY A 16 -11.30 -0.96 3.87
N ALA A 17 -11.97 -1.71 2.99
CA ALA A 17 -12.44 -3.06 3.29
C ALA A 17 -11.28 -4.01 3.61
N SER A 18 -10.16 -3.85 2.89
CA SER A 18 -8.94 -4.60 3.17
C SER A 18 -8.31 -4.23 4.51
N TRP A 19 -8.31 -2.95 4.90
CA TRP A 19 -7.85 -2.52 6.22
C TRP A 19 -8.76 -3.05 7.33
N ALA A 20 -10.07 -2.94 7.17
CA ALA A 20 -11.05 -3.48 8.11
C ALA A 20 -10.83 -4.98 8.36
N ALA A 21 -10.72 -5.78 7.30
CA ALA A 21 -10.43 -7.20 7.41
C ALA A 21 -9.10 -7.46 8.14
N TYR A 22 -8.05 -6.70 7.83
CA TYR A 22 -6.74 -6.82 8.48
C TYR A 22 -6.80 -6.52 9.97
N PHE A 23 -7.43 -5.40 10.38
CA PHE A 23 -7.56 -5.00 11.77
C PHE A 23 -8.38 -6.02 12.58
N LEU A 24 -9.49 -6.53 12.03
CA LEU A 24 -10.25 -7.62 12.65
C LEU A 24 -9.39 -8.88 12.84
N ALA A 25 -8.59 -9.24 11.83
CA ALA A 25 -7.66 -10.37 11.91
C ALA A 25 -6.52 -10.16 12.93
N ARG A 26 -6.23 -8.90 13.30
CA ARG A 26 -5.30 -8.54 14.38
C ARG A 26 -5.98 -8.39 15.76
N GLY A 27 -7.28 -8.68 15.87
CA GLY A 27 -7.99 -8.71 17.15
C GLY A 27 -8.48 -7.34 17.63
N PHE A 28 -8.56 -6.35 16.74
CA PHE A 28 -9.18 -5.05 17.06
C PHE A 28 -10.69 -5.09 16.85
N ASP A 29 -11.40 -4.22 17.57
CA ASP A 29 -12.74 -3.81 17.17
C ASP A 29 -12.63 -2.84 15.99
N VAL A 30 -13.48 -3.01 14.98
CA VAL A 30 -13.51 -2.11 13.82
C VAL A 30 -14.87 -1.45 13.73
N SER A 31 -14.88 -0.12 13.68
CA SER A 31 -16.07 0.68 13.41
C SER A 31 -15.91 1.34 12.05
N ALA A 32 -16.74 0.95 11.08
CA ALA A 32 -16.63 1.37 9.70
C ALA A 32 -17.77 2.29 9.27
N THR A 33 -17.49 3.16 8.30
CA THR A 33 -18.52 4.00 7.67
C THR A 33 -18.23 4.25 6.20
N ASP A 34 -19.31 4.35 5.43
CA ASP A 34 -19.27 4.66 4.01
C ASP A 34 -20.67 5.15 3.58
N PRO A 35 -20.77 6.31 2.89
CA PRO A 35 -22.06 6.86 2.48
C PRO A 35 -22.69 6.11 1.30
N MET A 36 -21.96 5.21 0.63
CA MET A 36 -22.48 4.49 -0.53
C MET A 36 -23.62 3.53 -0.11
N PRO A 37 -24.78 3.55 -0.79
CA PRO A 37 -25.84 2.57 -0.58
C PRO A 37 -25.33 1.13 -0.70
N GLY A 38 -25.65 0.29 0.27
CA GLY A 38 -25.23 -1.11 0.32
C GLY A 38 -23.75 -1.32 0.72
N ALA A 39 -23.05 -0.29 1.17
CA ALA A 39 -21.65 -0.40 1.58
C ALA A 39 -21.44 -1.41 2.71
N GLU A 40 -22.33 -1.49 3.70
CA GLU A 40 -22.20 -2.49 4.78
C GLU A 40 -22.16 -3.92 4.23
N ALA A 41 -23.10 -4.26 3.34
CA ALA A 41 -23.18 -5.59 2.75
C ALA A 41 -21.90 -5.92 1.96
N LYS A 42 -21.41 -4.98 1.15
CA LYS A 42 -20.17 -5.11 0.38
C LYS A 42 -18.95 -5.25 1.29
N LEU A 43 -18.86 -4.46 2.36
CA LEU A 43 -17.79 -4.55 3.34
C LEU A 43 -17.76 -5.92 4.01
N ARG A 44 -18.92 -6.40 4.48
CA ARG A 44 -19.03 -7.73 5.11
C ARG A 44 -18.67 -8.85 4.13
N GLU A 45 -19.06 -8.72 2.86
CA GLU A 45 -18.65 -9.65 1.81
C GLU A 45 -17.14 -9.65 1.58
N ALA A 46 -16.52 -8.48 1.47
CA ALA A 46 -15.07 -8.35 1.31
C ALA A 46 -14.31 -8.92 2.52
N VAL A 47 -14.76 -8.65 3.74
CA VAL A 47 -14.19 -9.24 4.96
C VAL A 47 -14.27 -10.77 4.91
N ARG A 48 -15.43 -11.34 4.54
CA ARG A 48 -15.59 -12.80 4.37
C ARG A 48 -14.65 -13.35 3.29
N ALA A 49 -14.49 -12.65 2.18
CA ALA A 49 -13.64 -13.07 1.07
C ALA A 49 -12.15 -13.03 1.44
N HIS A 50 -11.71 -12.06 2.24
CA HIS A 50 -10.32 -11.93 2.69
C HIS A 50 -9.98 -12.82 3.90
N TRP A 51 -10.99 -13.29 4.65
CA TRP A 51 -10.77 -14.05 5.88
C TRP A 51 -9.95 -15.34 5.70
N PRO A 52 -10.14 -16.16 4.64
CA PRO A 52 -9.36 -17.38 4.45
C PRO A 52 -7.85 -17.12 4.32
N ILE A 53 -7.45 -16.11 3.54
CA ILE A 53 -6.03 -15.79 3.37
C ILE A 53 -5.43 -15.17 4.64
N LEU A 54 -6.20 -14.35 5.35
CA LEU A 54 -5.81 -13.80 6.66
C LEU A 54 -5.65 -14.90 7.72
N THR A 55 -6.50 -15.93 7.67
CA THR A 55 -6.39 -17.11 8.54
C THR A 55 -5.09 -17.86 8.25
N ARG A 56 -4.75 -18.07 6.98
CA ARG A 56 -3.48 -18.68 6.57
C ARG A 56 -2.27 -17.86 7.02
N MET A 57 -2.34 -16.53 6.95
CA MET A 57 -1.28 -15.63 7.42
C MET A 57 -1.18 -15.52 8.96
N GLY A 58 -2.07 -16.21 9.68
CA GLY A 58 -2.10 -16.35 11.14
C GLY A 58 -2.86 -15.24 11.85
N LEU A 59 -3.94 -15.57 12.57
CA LEU A 59 -4.80 -14.61 13.30
C LEU A 59 -4.25 -14.28 14.70
N ALA A 60 -4.54 -13.07 15.20
CA ALA A 60 -4.31 -12.73 16.60
C ALA A 60 -5.37 -13.37 17.52
N ALA A 61 -5.07 -13.48 18.82
CA ALA A 61 -6.05 -13.93 19.80
C ALA A 61 -7.29 -12.99 19.81
N GLY A 62 -8.49 -13.58 19.80
CA GLY A 62 -9.75 -12.82 19.78
C GLY A 62 -10.08 -12.14 18.45
N ALA A 63 -9.38 -12.48 17.36
CA ALA A 63 -9.72 -12.07 16.01
C ALA A 63 -11.02 -12.71 15.54
N LEU A 64 -12.01 -11.89 15.21
CA LEU A 64 -13.36 -12.30 14.82
C LEU A 64 -13.95 -11.30 13.82
N PRO A 65 -14.51 -11.74 12.67
CA PRO A 65 -15.20 -10.85 11.73
C PRO A 65 -16.38 -10.10 12.36
N GLU A 66 -17.01 -10.68 13.38
CA GLU A 66 -18.19 -10.16 14.08
C GLU A 66 -17.88 -8.91 14.91
N ARG A 67 -16.60 -8.61 15.16
CA ARG A 67 -16.15 -7.36 15.82
C ARG A 67 -16.23 -6.14 14.90
N LEU A 68 -16.75 -6.32 13.68
CA LEU A 68 -17.09 -5.25 12.75
C LEU A 68 -18.45 -4.63 13.06
N ARG A 69 -18.44 -3.35 13.41
CA ARG A 69 -19.61 -2.47 13.43
C ARG A 69 -19.60 -1.57 12.20
N PHE A 70 -20.80 -1.21 11.74
CA PHE A 70 -20.97 -0.29 10.63
C PHE A 70 -22.03 0.75 10.98
N SER A 71 -21.79 2.01 10.62
CA SER A 71 -22.84 3.03 10.56
C SER A 71 -22.67 3.86 9.29
N SER A 72 -23.79 4.28 8.70
CA SER A 72 -23.80 5.25 7.61
C SER A 72 -23.52 6.69 8.08
N SER A 73 -23.51 6.94 9.39
CA SER A 73 -23.18 8.22 10.00
C SER A 73 -21.71 8.22 10.44
N LEU A 74 -20.94 9.20 9.97
CA LEU A 74 -19.56 9.38 10.41
C LEU A 74 -19.48 9.60 11.92
N ALA A 75 -20.35 10.46 12.46
CA ALA A 75 -20.39 10.78 13.89
C ALA A 75 -20.65 9.54 14.76
N GLU A 76 -21.56 8.65 14.36
CA GLU A 76 -21.83 7.41 15.09
C GLU A 76 -20.67 6.43 14.97
N ALA A 77 -20.12 6.26 13.76
CA ALA A 77 -19.03 5.33 13.52
C ALA A 77 -17.74 5.69 14.28
N LEU A 78 -17.53 6.98 14.58
CA LEU A 78 -16.32 7.45 15.28
C LEU A 78 -16.45 7.44 16.81
N GLN A 79 -17.60 7.08 17.38
CA GLN A 79 -17.76 7.00 18.83
C GLN A 79 -16.83 5.92 19.44
N GLY A 80 -15.95 6.33 20.35
CA GLY A 80 -15.02 5.43 21.04
C GLY A 80 -13.89 4.87 20.16
N VAL A 81 -13.62 5.50 19.01
CA VAL A 81 -12.48 5.17 18.15
C VAL A 81 -11.19 5.78 18.70
N HIS A 82 -10.09 5.03 18.66
CA HIS A 82 -8.77 5.44 19.18
C HIS A 82 -7.74 5.69 18.07
N PHE A 83 -8.03 5.26 16.84
CA PHE A 83 -7.22 5.45 15.65
C PHE A 83 -8.13 5.43 14.42
N VAL A 84 -7.92 6.35 13.48
CA VAL A 84 -8.68 6.36 12.22
C VAL A 84 -7.78 6.02 11.04
N GLN A 85 -8.25 5.10 10.21
CA GLN A 85 -7.76 4.88 8.85
C GLN A 85 -8.80 5.42 7.85
N GLU A 86 -8.49 6.55 7.24
CA GLU A 86 -9.27 7.14 6.16
C GLU A 86 -8.86 6.53 4.81
N SER A 87 -9.83 6.01 4.07
CA SER A 87 -9.68 5.33 2.78
C SER A 87 -10.78 5.72 1.79
N GLY A 88 -11.29 6.95 1.90
CA GLY A 88 -12.24 7.55 0.96
C GLY A 88 -11.59 7.91 -0.38
N PRO A 89 -12.39 8.43 -1.33
CA PRO A 89 -11.96 8.72 -2.70
C PRO A 89 -10.75 9.66 -2.77
N GLU A 90 -9.89 9.49 -3.78
CA GLU A 90 -8.73 10.36 -4.04
C GLU A 90 -9.16 11.71 -4.64
N ARG A 91 -9.94 12.46 -3.87
CA ARG A 91 -10.48 13.79 -4.19
C ARG A 91 -10.17 14.76 -3.07
N GLU A 92 -9.43 15.82 -3.39
CA GLU A 92 -8.95 16.80 -2.40
C GLU A 92 -10.11 17.43 -1.64
N ASP A 93 -11.12 17.94 -2.34
CA ASP A 93 -12.30 18.59 -1.73
C ASP A 93 -13.02 17.68 -0.71
N LEU A 94 -13.23 16.41 -1.06
CA LEU A 94 -13.88 15.44 -0.20
C LEU A 94 -13.01 15.08 1.01
N LYS A 95 -11.71 14.84 0.82
CA LYS A 95 -10.80 14.51 1.92
C LYS A 95 -10.64 15.67 2.89
N LEU A 96 -10.52 16.92 2.42
CA LEU A 96 -10.45 18.09 3.30
C LEU A 96 -11.71 18.24 4.15
N ALA A 97 -12.89 18.05 3.56
CA ALA A 97 -14.15 18.08 4.29
C ALA A 97 -14.23 16.97 5.35
N LEU A 98 -13.86 15.75 4.97
CA LEU A 98 -13.87 14.58 5.85
C LEU A 98 -12.91 14.74 7.03
N PHE A 99 -11.67 15.16 6.79
CA PHE A 99 -10.69 15.38 7.86
C PHE A 99 -11.11 16.49 8.82
N ARG A 100 -11.72 17.57 8.32
CA ARG A 100 -12.29 18.61 9.17
C ARG A 100 -13.39 18.08 10.07
N GLU A 101 -14.28 17.25 9.53
CA GLU A 101 -15.38 16.67 10.30
C GLU A 101 -14.87 15.68 11.35
N MET A 102 -13.96 14.77 10.98
CA MET A 102 -13.28 13.87 11.92
C MET A 102 -12.54 14.64 13.01
N ASP A 103 -11.95 15.80 12.67
CA ASP A 103 -11.21 16.60 13.64
C ASP A 103 -12.10 17.18 14.74
N VAL A 104 -13.35 17.54 14.38
CA VAL A 104 -14.37 18.03 15.34
C VAL A 104 -14.93 16.88 16.17
N LEU A 105 -15.14 15.71 15.57
CA LEU A 105 -15.83 14.58 16.20
C LEU A 105 -14.95 13.80 17.20
N LEU A 106 -13.62 13.82 17.02
CA LEU A 106 -12.70 12.97 17.77
C LEU A 106 -11.82 13.78 18.74
N PRO A 107 -11.55 13.24 19.95
CA PRO A 107 -10.57 13.81 20.87
C PRO A 107 -9.20 14.04 20.20
N PRO A 108 -8.46 15.12 20.54
CA PRO A 108 -7.26 15.55 19.82
C PRO A 108 -6.07 14.56 19.88
N ASP A 109 -6.10 13.57 20.76
CA ASP A 109 -5.08 12.53 20.90
C ASP A 109 -5.26 11.34 19.93
N VAL A 110 -6.43 11.24 19.28
CA VAL A 110 -6.73 10.23 18.25
C VAL A 110 -6.00 10.56 16.94
N ILE A 111 -5.24 9.61 16.42
CA ILE A 111 -4.49 9.77 15.18
C ILE A 111 -5.44 9.63 13.98
N LEU A 112 -5.31 10.54 13.01
CA LEU A 112 -6.06 10.53 11.75
C LEU A 112 -5.12 10.17 10.60
N ALA A 113 -5.10 8.90 10.19
CA ALA A 113 -4.23 8.40 9.12
C ALA A 113 -4.95 8.33 7.76
N SER A 114 -4.42 9.00 6.73
CA SER A 114 -4.94 8.89 5.35
C SER A 114 -4.26 7.78 4.56
N SER A 115 -5.02 7.03 3.78
CA SER A 115 -4.54 6.09 2.76
C SER A 115 -4.19 6.76 1.41
N SER A 116 -4.15 8.09 1.34
CA SER A 116 -3.92 8.81 0.07
C SER A 116 -2.62 8.43 -0.64
N SER A 117 -2.69 8.25 -1.96
CA SER A 117 -1.52 7.89 -2.78
C SER A 117 -0.86 9.10 -3.45
N GLY A 118 -1.50 10.28 -3.41
CA GLY A 118 -0.99 11.46 -4.11
C GLY A 118 -1.27 12.83 -3.48
N LEU A 119 -2.19 12.96 -2.51
CA LEU A 119 -2.41 14.24 -1.84
C LEU A 119 -1.31 14.55 -0.82
N LEU A 120 -0.99 15.84 -0.72
CA LEU A 120 -0.05 16.34 0.28
C LEU A 120 -0.73 16.36 1.65
N MET A 121 -0.13 15.70 2.65
CA MET A 121 -0.65 15.73 4.02
C MET A 121 -0.60 17.15 4.60
N SER A 122 0.36 17.97 4.16
CA SER A 122 0.42 19.39 4.49
C SER A 122 -0.85 20.15 4.11
N LYS A 123 -1.52 19.76 3.02
CA LYS A 123 -2.83 20.33 2.64
C LYS A 123 -3.96 19.74 3.48
N VAL A 124 -3.95 18.42 3.67
CA VAL A 124 -5.00 17.70 4.42
C VAL A 124 -5.07 18.18 5.87
N GLN A 125 -3.95 18.22 6.56
CA GLN A 125 -3.87 18.70 7.94
C GLN A 125 -4.34 20.17 8.07
N GLY A 126 -4.13 21.00 7.04
CA GLY A 126 -4.51 22.43 7.06
C GLY A 126 -6.02 22.67 7.12
N ALA A 127 -6.84 21.64 6.89
CA ALA A 127 -8.28 21.71 7.10
C ALA A 127 -8.71 21.45 8.56
N CYS A 128 -7.79 21.03 9.43
CA CYS A 128 -8.03 20.62 10.82
C CYS A 128 -7.60 21.72 11.81
N THR A 129 -8.27 21.75 12.97
CA THR A 129 -7.90 22.57 14.12
C THR A 129 -6.74 21.95 14.91
N HIS A 130 -6.66 20.62 14.93
CA HIS A 130 -5.56 19.84 15.54
C HIS A 130 -4.71 19.15 14.44
N PRO A 131 -3.96 19.90 13.62
CA PRO A 131 -3.23 19.36 12.48
C PRO A 131 -2.10 18.40 12.88
N GLU A 132 -1.61 18.46 14.12
CA GLU A 132 -0.47 17.70 14.63
C GLU A 132 -0.68 16.18 14.66
N ARG A 133 -1.94 15.73 14.62
CA ARG A 133 -2.35 14.31 14.65
C ARG A 133 -2.69 13.71 13.28
N VAL A 134 -2.67 14.53 12.24
CA VAL A 134 -2.97 14.12 10.86
C VAL A 134 -1.71 13.57 10.24
N VAL A 135 -1.78 12.35 9.68
CA VAL A 135 -0.61 11.65 9.15
C VAL A 135 -0.99 10.84 7.92
N LEU A 136 -0.02 10.54 7.07
CA LEU A 136 -0.16 9.53 6.04
C LEU A 136 0.07 8.14 6.64
N GLY A 137 -0.79 7.20 6.28
CA GLY A 137 -0.58 5.76 6.47
C GLY A 137 -0.96 5.04 5.18
N HIS A 138 -0.13 5.20 4.16
CA HIS A 138 -0.40 4.73 2.80
C HIS A 138 -0.08 3.23 2.65
N PRO A 139 -1.10 2.38 2.40
CA PRO A 139 -0.91 0.95 2.19
C PRO A 139 -0.57 0.61 0.72
N PHE A 140 -0.32 -0.67 0.47
CA PHE A 140 -0.17 -1.22 -0.88
C PHE A 140 -1.20 -2.29 -1.16
N ASN A 141 -1.73 -2.32 -2.37
CA ASN A 141 -2.82 -3.23 -2.75
C ASN A 141 -2.31 -4.68 -2.96
N PRO A 142 -2.91 -5.70 -2.31
CA PRO A 142 -3.97 -5.63 -1.30
C PRO A 142 -3.46 -5.36 0.13
N PRO A 143 -4.01 -4.35 0.86
CA PRO A 143 -3.51 -3.97 2.19
C PRO A 143 -3.53 -5.07 3.24
N HIS A 144 -4.41 -6.08 3.13
CA HIS A 144 -4.52 -7.16 4.10
C HIS A 144 -3.39 -8.17 3.97
N MET A 145 -2.69 -8.19 2.83
CA MET A 145 -1.54 -9.06 2.60
C MET A 145 -0.22 -8.29 2.60
N ILE A 146 -0.15 -7.18 1.87
CA ILE A 146 1.11 -6.45 1.71
C ILE A 146 1.47 -5.77 3.05
N PRO A 147 2.66 -6.03 3.62
CA PRO A 147 3.01 -5.51 4.92
C PRO A 147 3.51 -4.07 4.87
N LEU A 148 3.96 -3.56 3.73
CA LEU A 148 4.51 -2.21 3.61
C LEU A 148 3.44 -1.15 3.90
N VAL A 149 3.81 -0.16 4.72
CA VAL A 149 3.01 1.07 4.92
C VAL A 149 3.96 2.26 4.85
N GLU A 150 3.66 3.23 4.01
CA GLU A 150 4.40 4.50 3.96
C GLU A 150 3.77 5.49 4.94
N VAL A 151 4.57 5.95 5.90
CA VAL A 151 4.18 6.93 6.91
C VAL A 151 4.87 8.26 6.61
N LEU A 152 4.10 9.34 6.64
CA LEU A 152 4.57 10.69 6.38
C LEU A 152 3.77 11.69 7.21
N GLY A 153 4.46 12.61 7.89
CA GLY A 153 3.83 13.80 8.45
C GLY A 153 3.79 14.94 7.43
N GLY A 154 2.70 15.72 7.45
CA GLY A 154 2.68 17.03 6.81
C GLY A 154 3.50 18.04 7.61
N ALA A 155 3.51 19.31 7.16
CA ALA A 155 4.31 20.37 7.76
C ALA A 155 4.01 20.69 9.25
N LEU A 156 2.86 20.26 9.78
CA LEU A 156 2.39 20.57 11.13
C LEU A 156 2.17 19.30 11.96
N THR A 157 2.22 18.10 11.34
CA THR A 157 2.20 16.82 12.05
C THR A 157 3.32 16.78 13.08
N SER A 158 3.02 16.40 14.32
CA SER A 158 4.06 16.28 15.34
C SER A 158 4.97 15.08 15.06
N PRO A 159 6.28 15.16 15.37
CA PRO A 159 7.16 14.00 15.31
C PRO A 159 6.65 12.82 16.14
N GLU A 160 6.03 13.10 17.29
CA GLU A 160 5.41 12.09 18.16
C GLU A 160 4.27 11.34 17.45
N THR A 161 3.40 12.02 16.70
CA THR A 161 2.34 11.38 15.91
C THR A 161 2.94 10.42 14.87
N VAL A 162 4.00 10.84 14.19
CA VAL A 162 4.70 10.00 13.21
C VAL A 162 5.28 8.75 13.90
N GLU A 163 5.95 8.92 15.03
CA GLU A 163 6.53 7.82 15.81
C GLU A 163 5.45 6.86 16.33
N ARG A 164 4.35 7.37 16.91
CA ARG A 164 3.20 6.56 17.36
C ARG A 164 2.58 5.79 16.22
N THR A 165 2.45 6.40 15.04
CA THR A 165 1.89 5.77 13.83
C THR A 165 2.80 4.66 13.29
N MET A 166 4.10 4.92 13.20
CA MET A 166 5.11 3.91 12.85
C MET A 166 5.06 2.75 13.83
N ALA A 167 5.04 3.03 15.13
CA ALA A 167 5.00 2.01 16.17
C ALA A 167 3.70 1.18 16.09
N PHE A 168 2.55 1.84 15.88
CA PHE A 168 1.26 1.17 15.71
C PHE A 168 1.27 0.18 14.55
N TYR A 169 1.64 0.61 13.34
CA TYR A 169 1.70 -0.28 12.19
C TYR A 169 2.69 -1.44 12.41
N ALA A 170 3.86 -1.16 12.98
CA ALA A 170 4.84 -2.21 13.27
C ALA A 170 4.29 -3.26 14.25
N ALA A 171 3.60 -2.85 15.31
CA ALA A 171 3.06 -3.74 16.32
C ALA A 171 1.95 -4.65 15.81
N ILE A 172 1.19 -4.20 14.80
CA ILE A 172 0.16 -5.02 14.16
C ILE A 172 0.72 -5.89 13.03
N GLY A 173 2.05 -6.02 12.90
CA GLY A 173 2.71 -6.89 11.93
C GLY A 173 2.93 -6.28 10.55
N LYS A 174 2.74 -4.97 10.38
CA LYS A 174 3.15 -4.25 9.18
C LYS A 174 4.65 -3.91 9.24
N ARG A 175 5.16 -3.43 8.10
CA ARG A 175 6.53 -2.92 7.93
C ARG A 175 6.43 -1.46 7.51
N PRO A 176 6.22 -0.54 8.47
CA PRO A 176 6.09 0.86 8.16
C PRO A 176 7.46 1.47 7.82
N ILE A 177 7.49 2.38 6.85
CA ILE A 177 8.68 3.17 6.50
C ILE A 177 8.36 4.65 6.59
N LEU A 178 9.35 5.44 7.02
CA LEU A 178 9.21 6.90 7.11
C LEU A 178 9.58 7.55 5.77
N VAL A 179 8.59 8.19 5.12
CA VAL A 179 8.83 9.09 4.01
C VAL A 179 9.16 10.47 4.59
N ARG A 180 10.44 10.86 4.48
CA ARG A 180 10.97 12.07 5.14
C ARG A 180 10.54 13.39 4.50
N LYS A 181 10.10 13.36 3.25
CA LYS A 181 9.73 14.55 2.48
C LYS A 181 8.55 14.22 1.58
N GLU A 182 7.57 15.11 1.56
CA GLU A 182 6.43 15.02 0.65
C GLU A 182 6.88 15.00 -0.80
N VAL A 183 6.51 13.94 -1.51
CA VAL A 183 6.72 13.77 -2.94
C VAL A 183 5.50 13.07 -3.54
N PRO A 184 4.99 13.50 -4.71
CA PRO A 184 3.90 12.79 -5.37
C PRO A 184 4.27 11.33 -5.66
N GLY A 185 3.39 10.41 -5.29
CA GLY A 185 3.59 8.96 -5.42
C GLY A 185 4.54 8.35 -4.39
N HIS A 186 4.92 9.09 -3.35
CA HIS A 186 5.72 8.60 -2.21
C HIS A 186 7.01 7.89 -2.68
N ILE A 187 7.40 6.75 -2.11
CA ILE A 187 8.63 6.04 -2.50
C ILE A 187 8.29 4.92 -3.48
N ALA A 188 7.46 3.96 -3.06
CA ALA A 188 7.27 2.73 -3.84
C ALA A 188 6.43 2.94 -5.11
N ASN A 189 5.40 3.81 -5.12
CA ASN A 189 4.68 4.10 -6.37
C ASN A 189 5.57 4.85 -7.37
N ARG A 190 6.51 5.70 -6.92
CA ARG A 190 7.50 6.34 -7.82
C ARG A 190 8.43 5.34 -8.47
N LEU A 191 8.93 4.37 -7.70
CA LEU A 191 9.78 3.29 -8.23
C LEU A 191 8.99 2.40 -9.21
N GLN A 192 7.73 2.09 -8.89
CA GLN A 192 6.83 1.35 -9.77
C GLN A 192 6.54 2.12 -11.06
N ALA A 193 6.27 3.42 -10.99
CA ALA A 193 6.04 4.26 -12.14
C ALA A 193 7.29 4.38 -13.04
N ALA A 194 8.49 4.40 -12.46
CA ALA A 194 9.74 4.38 -13.22
C ALA A 194 9.91 3.07 -14.01
N LEU A 195 9.59 1.92 -13.39
CA LEU A 195 9.60 0.62 -14.06
C LEU A 195 8.55 0.56 -15.18
N TRP A 196 7.32 1.01 -14.91
CA TRP A 196 6.25 1.03 -15.93
C TRP A 196 6.59 1.94 -17.10
N ARG A 197 7.17 3.11 -16.84
CA ARG A 197 7.59 4.04 -17.90
C ARG A 197 8.49 3.32 -18.91
N GLU A 198 9.47 2.57 -18.43
CA GLU A 198 10.38 1.85 -19.32
C GLU A 198 9.73 0.61 -19.94
N ALA A 199 8.97 -0.16 -19.17
CA ALA A 199 8.25 -1.33 -19.69
C ALA A 199 7.31 -0.95 -20.86
N PHE A 200 6.60 0.17 -20.73
CA PHE A 200 5.75 0.69 -21.79
C PHE A 200 6.55 1.14 -23.01
N HIS A 201 7.71 1.76 -22.79
CA HIS A 201 8.57 2.19 -23.88
C HIS A 201 9.12 1.01 -24.68
N LEU A 202 9.59 -0.04 -24.01
CA LEU A 202 10.11 -1.24 -24.67
C LEU A 202 9.05 -1.92 -25.54
N VAL A 203 7.79 -1.95 -25.08
CA VAL A 203 6.67 -2.48 -25.88
C VAL A 203 6.35 -1.54 -27.04
N GLU A 204 6.24 -0.24 -26.79
CA GLU A 204 5.97 0.79 -27.82
C GLU A 204 6.99 0.75 -28.96
N GLN A 205 8.27 0.58 -28.64
CA GLN A 205 9.37 0.49 -29.62
C GLN A 205 9.50 -0.91 -30.27
N GLY A 206 8.67 -1.87 -29.87
CA GLY A 206 8.72 -3.25 -30.39
C GLY A 206 9.97 -4.03 -29.97
N VAL A 207 10.67 -3.61 -28.91
CA VAL A 207 11.84 -4.30 -28.36
C VAL A 207 11.44 -5.63 -27.73
N ALA A 208 10.25 -5.69 -27.12
CA ALA A 208 9.73 -6.90 -26.49
C ALA A 208 8.19 -6.94 -26.52
N THR A 209 7.62 -8.14 -26.42
CA THR A 209 6.18 -8.31 -26.19
C THR A 209 5.84 -8.04 -24.72
N VAL A 210 4.55 -7.77 -24.43
CA VAL A 210 4.07 -7.64 -23.03
C VAL A 210 4.43 -8.89 -22.20
N ALA A 211 4.24 -10.08 -22.77
CA ALA A 211 4.52 -11.35 -22.10
C ALA A 211 6.02 -11.53 -21.79
N ASP A 212 6.90 -11.11 -22.70
CA ASP A 212 8.35 -11.18 -22.49
C ASP A 212 8.81 -10.19 -21.43
N VAL A 213 8.27 -8.96 -21.43
CA VAL A 213 8.57 -7.97 -20.38
C VAL A 213 8.13 -8.48 -19.01
N ASP A 214 6.90 -9.01 -18.89
CA ASP A 214 6.41 -9.60 -17.64
C ASP A 214 7.26 -10.79 -17.21
N THR A 215 7.64 -11.68 -18.13
CA THR A 215 8.50 -12.83 -17.85
C THR A 215 9.90 -12.40 -17.38
N ALA A 216 10.48 -11.40 -18.05
CA ALA A 216 11.78 -10.84 -17.71
C ALA A 216 11.78 -10.30 -16.28
N ILE A 217 10.74 -9.58 -15.87
CA ILE A 217 10.62 -9.09 -14.48
C ILE A 217 10.31 -10.23 -13.50
N ALA A 218 9.31 -11.06 -13.78
CA ALA A 218 8.83 -12.08 -12.84
C ALA A 218 9.88 -13.16 -12.54
N TYR A 219 10.70 -13.55 -13.52
CA TYR A 219 11.73 -14.60 -13.39
C TYR A 219 13.15 -14.07 -13.33
N GLY A 220 13.38 -12.79 -13.62
CA GLY A 220 14.67 -12.13 -13.49
C GLY A 220 14.79 -11.35 -12.18
N PRO A 221 14.85 -10.00 -12.21
CA PRO A 221 15.09 -9.21 -11.03
C PRO A 221 13.94 -9.27 -10.00
N GLY A 222 12.70 -9.58 -10.41
CA GLY A 222 11.55 -9.69 -9.50
C GLY A 222 11.74 -10.75 -8.42
N LEU A 223 12.36 -11.89 -8.73
CA LEU A 223 12.66 -12.93 -7.73
C LEU A 223 13.60 -12.42 -6.63
N ARG A 224 14.65 -11.66 -6.98
CA ARG A 224 15.57 -11.08 -6.00
C ARG A 224 15.01 -9.83 -5.31
N TRP A 225 14.12 -9.09 -5.97
CA TRP A 225 13.42 -7.94 -5.38
C TRP A 225 12.38 -8.36 -4.33
N ALA A 226 11.75 -9.51 -4.54
CA ALA A 226 10.87 -10.13 -3.54
C ALA A 226 11.64 -10.44 -2.24
N LEU A 227 12.94 -10.75 -2.33
CA LEU A 227 13.78 -11.08 -1.19
C LEU A 227 14.43 -9.85 -0.55
N MET A 228 14.98 -8.92 -1.35
CA MET A 228 15.72 -7.75 -0.87
C MET A 228 15.49 -6.50 -1.73
N GLY A 229 15.72 -5.32 -1.14
CA GLY A 229 15.67 -4.05 -1.87
C GLY A 229 16.78 -3.87 -2.92
N PRO A 230 16.69 -2.84 -3.77
CA PRO A 230 17.64 -2.62 -4.87
C PRO A 230 19.08 -2.41 -4.38
N PHE A 231 19.29 -1.63 -3.31
CA PHE A 231 20.63 -1.34 -2.80
C PHE A 231 21.37 -2.56 -2.25
N LEU A 232 20.67 -3.44 -1.53
CA LEU A 232 21.28 -4.67 -0.99
C LEU A 232 21.59 -5.67 -2.10
N ASN A 233 20.70 -5.76 -3.09
CA ASN A 233 20.97 -6.56 -4.27
C ASN A 233 22.19 -6.04 -5.04
N MET A 234 22.33 -4.71 -5.14
CA MET A 234 23.52 -4.10 -5.72
C MET A 234 24.77 -4.38 -4.88
N HIS A 235 24.65 -4.33 -3.55
CA HIS A 235 25.74 -4.67 -2.66
C HIS A 235 26.23 -6.10 -2.89
N LEU A 236 25.33 -7.08 -2.92
CA LEU A 236 25.70 -8.48 -3.16
C LEU A 236 26.28 -8.71 -4.56
N GLY A 237 25.75 -8.04 -5.59
CA GLY A 237 26.29 -8.15 -6.95
C GLY A 237 27.69 -7.58 -7.10
N GLY A 238 28.15 -6.77 -6.15
CA GLY A 238 29.52 -6.24 -6.10
C GLY A 238 30.55 -7.17 -5.46
N GLY A 239 30.15 -8.35 -4.96
CA GLY A 239 31.06 -9.29 -4.31
C GLY A 239 31.66 -8.74 -3.01
N GLU A 240 32.92 -9.08 -2.71
CA GLU A 240 33.62 -8.64 -1.49
C GLU A 240 33.72 -7.10 -1.36
N GLY A 241 33.83 -6.40 -2.48
CA GLY A 241 33.88 -4.93 -2.50
C GLY A 241 32.51 -4.24 -2.38
N GLY A 242 31.44 -5.03 -2.30
CA GLY A 242 30.07 -4.55 -2.07
C GLY A 242 29.58 -3.54 -3.11
N ILE A 243 28.63 -2.70 -2.69
CA ILE A 243 28.00 -1.72 -3.58
C ILE A 243 29.00 -0.72 -4.18
N ARG A 244 30.06 -0.38 -3.44
CA ARG A 244 31.10 0.52 -3.94
C ARG A 244 31.78 -0.07 -5.17
N HIS A 245 32.22 -1.32 -5.08
CA HIS A 245 32.82 -2.03 -6.19
C HIS A 245 31.86 -2.16 -7.37
N MET A 246 30.58 -2.46 -7.12
CA MET A 246 29.57 -2.46 -8.19
C MET A 246 29.49 -1.10 -8.89
N LEU A 247 29.43 0.01 -8.14
CA LEU A 247 29.30 1.35 -8.71
C LEU A 247 30.57 1.79 -9.46
N ASP A 248 31.76 1.44 -8.97
CA ASP A 248 33.02 1.76 -9.68
C ASP A 248 33.11 1.04 -11.04
N HIS A 249 32.55 -0.17 -11.17
CA HIS A 249 32.65 -0.98 -12.39
C HIS A 249 31.45 -0.84 -13.34
N LEU A 250 30.24 -0.75 -12.79
CA LEU A 250 29.00 -0.70 -13.54
C LEU A 250 28.33 0.67 -13.52
N GLY A 251 28.85 1.66 -12.78
CA GLY A 251 28.27 3.00 -12.72
C GLY A 251 28.14 3.64 -14.10
N ALA A 252 29.24 3.76 -14.84
CA ALA A 252 29.23 4.34 -16.19
C ALA A 252 28.35 3.54 -17.19
N PRO A 253 28.40 2.18 -17.22
CA PRO A 253 27.43 1.40 -17.98
C PRO A 253 25.97 1.66 -17.59
N ILE A 254 25.65 1.70 -16.29
CA ILE A 254 24.30 1.97 -15.80
C ILE A 254 23.82 3.35 -16.22
N GLU A 255 24.67 4.38 -16.13
CA GLU A 255 24.37 5.73 -16.61
C GLU A 255 24.09 5.72 -18.12
N SER A 256 24.90 5.00 -18.92
CA SER A 256 24.64 4.88 -20.36
C SER A 256 23.30 4.21 -20.68
N TRP A 257 22.85 3.25 -19.86
CA TRP A 257 21.51 2.66 -20.01
C TRP A 257 20.42 3.64 -19.60
N TRP A 258 20.66 4.48 -18.59
CA TRP A 258 19.72 5.52 -18.18
C TRP A 258 19.50 6.57 -19.26
N ASP A 259 20.55 6.92 -19.99
CA ASP A 259 20.50 7.89 -21.08
C ASP A 259 19.64 7.40 -22.26
N ASP A 260 19.53 6.08 -22.44
CA ASP A 260 18.71 5.44 -23.48
C ASP A 260 17.23 5.22 -23.05
N LEU A 261 16.91 5.39 -21.77
CA LEU A 261 15.54 5.16 -21.27
C LEU A 261 14.52 6.12 -21.90
N GLY A 262 13.35 5.58 -22.20
CA GLY A 262 12.29 6.33 -22.86
C GLY A 262 11.44 7.20 -21.96
N THR A 263 10.66 8.09 -22.59
CA THR A 263 9.62 8.90 -21.94
C THR A 263 8.27 8.78 -22.64
N PRO A 264 7.70 7.56 -22.78
CA PRO A 264 6.49 7.33 -23.56
C PRO A 264 5.31 8.15 -23.03
N ARG A 265 4.29 8.29 -23.89
CA ARG A 265 3.00 8.86 -23.53
C ARG A 265 1.94 7.79 -23.73
N ILE A 266 0.99 7.72 -22.80
CA ILE A 266 -0.10 6.75 -22.86
C ILE A 266 -1.11 7.22 -23.92
N THR A 267 -0.80 6.98 -25.20
CA THR A 267 -1.70 7.26 -26.33
C THR A 267 -2.77 6.18 -26.47
N GLU A 268 -3.76 6.38 -27.33
CA GLU A 268 -4.75 5.32 -27.63
C GLU A 268 -4.09 4.11 -28.27
N GLU A 269 -3.10 4.32 -29.13
CA GLU A 269 -2.34 3.26 -29.80
C GLU A 269 -1.58 2.40 -28.79
N LEU A 270 -0.85 3.03 -27.87
CA LEU A 270 -0.12 2.31 -26.84
C LEU A 270 -1.07 1.57 -25.89
N LYS A 271 -2.20 2.18 -25.51
CA LYS A 271 -3.23 1.50 -24.71
C LYS A 271 -3.77 0.26 -25.41
N GLN A 272 -4.06 0.36 -26.70
CA GLN A 272 -4.53 -0.77 -27.49
C GLN A 272 -3.47 -1.88 -27.53
N GLN A 273 -2.22 -1.53 -27.84
CA GLN A 273 -1.12 -2.48 -27.92
C GLN A 273 -0.88 -3.22 -26.58
N LEU A 274 -0.88 -2.49 -25.47
CA LEU A 274 -0.73 -3.09 -24.14
C LEU A 274 -1.92 -3.99 -23.79
N THR A 275 -3.14 -3.57 -24.11
CA THR A 275 -4.37 -4.34 -23.83
C THR A 275 -4.40 -5.65 -24.62
N GLU A 276 -4.08 -5.59 -25.92
CA GLU A 276 -3.96 -6.78 -26.77
C GLU A 276 -2.85 -7.70 -26.29
N GLY A 277 -1.69 -7.15 -25.90
CA GLY A 277 -0.58 -7.92 -25.36
C GLY A 277 -0.92 -8.65 -24.07
N VAL A 278 -1.65 -8.01 -23.15
CA VAL A 278 -2.16 -8.68 -21.93
C VAL A 278 -3.18 -9.74 -22.29
N ALA A 279 -4.12 -9.46 -23.21
CA ALA A 279 -5.12 -10.44 -23.63
C ALA A 279 -4.47 -11.70 -24.22
N ALA A 280 -3.45 -11.55 -25.06
CA ALA A 280 -2.67 -12.65 -25.59
C ALA A 280 -1.93 -13.43 -24.50
N ALA A 281 -1.31 -12.75 -23.51
CA ALA A 281 -0.64 -13.41 -22.39
C ALA A 281 -1.59 -14.21 -21.48
N LEU A 282 -2.87 -13.84 -21.46
CA LEU A 282 -3.93 -14.50 -20.71
C LEU A 282 -4.69 -15.57 -21.49
N GLU A 283 -4.39 -15.76 -22.78
CA GLU A 283 -5.09 -16.74 -23.61
C GLU A 283 -5.00 -18.16 -23.02
N GLY A 284 -6.13 -18.84 -22.91
CA GLY A 284 -6.23 -20.17 -22.31
C GLY A 284 -6.13 -20.21 -20.78
N ARG A 285 -6.09 -19.05 -20.09
CA ARG A 285 -6.09 -18.97 -18.62
C ARG A 285 -7.42 -18.47 -18.09
N ASP A 286 -7.85 -19.00 -16.94
CA ASP A 286 -8.97 -18.46 -16.20
C ASP A 286 -8.54 -17.21 -15.42
N GLY A 287 -8.93 -16.03 -15.91
CA GLY A 287 -8.64 -14.74 -15.27
C GLY A 287 -9.15 -14.64 -13.83
N ALA A 288 -10.25 -15.32 -13.49
CA ALA A 288 -10.80 -15.32 -12.14
C ALA A 288 -9.93 -16.11 -11.15
N ALA A 289 -9.16 -17.09 -11.64
CA ALA A 289 -8.27 -17.91 -10.82
C ALA A 289 -6.90 -17.26 -10.57
N LEU A 290 -6.51 -16.24 -11.35
CA LEU A 290 -5.17 -15.62 -11.27
C LEU A 290 -4.91 -14.92 -9.93
N ALA A 291 -5.83 -14.08 -9.48
CA ALA A 291 -5.65 -13.35 -8.23
C ALA A 291 -5.58 -14.29 -7.01
N PRO A 292 -6.48 -15.28 -6.83
CA PRO A 292 -6.36 -16.28 -5.77
C PRO A 292 -5.03 -17.05 -5.82
N ALA A 293 -4.56 -17.45 -7.01
CA ALA A 293 -3.30 -18.16 -7.17
C ALA A 293 -2.09 -17.29 -6.80
N ARG A 294 -2.05 -16.04 -7.28
CA ARG A 294 -1.03 -15.04 -6.90
C ARG A 294 -1.00 -14.82 -5.40
N ASP A 295 -2.17 -14.61 -4.79
CA ASP A 295 -2.28 -14.31 -3.36
C ASP A 295 -1.84 -15.50 -2.50
N ALA A 296 -2.17 -16.73 -2.91
CA ALA A 296 -1.71 -17.95 -2.25
C ALA A 296 -0.17 -18.12 -2.29
N LEU A 297 0.48 -17.76 -3.40
CA LEU A 297 1.94 -17.76 -3.52
C LEU A 297 2.57 -16.63 -2.70
N LEU A 298 1.99 -15.44 -2.77
CA LEU A 298 2.42 -14.27 -2.02
C LEU A 298 2.38 -14.52 -0.51
N ALA A 299 1.34 -15.17 0.00
CA ALA A 299 1.29 -15.57 1.41
C ALA A 299 2.46 -16.49 1.79
N GLY A 300 2.77 -17.50 0.95
CA GLY A 300 3.91 -18.38 1.18
C GLY A 300 5.25 -17.64 1.18
N LEU A 301 5.43 -16.67 0.28
CA LEU A 301 6.61 -15.81 0.26
C LEU A 301 6.71 -14.93 1.52
N ILE A 302 5.60 -14.33 1.95
CA ILE A 302 5.56 -13.52 3.18
C ILE A 302 5.97 -14.36 4.39
N ASP A 303 5.45 -15.58 4.51
CA ASP A 303 5.80 -16.49 5.60
C ASP A 303 7.28 -16.90 5.54
N ALA A 304 7.81 -17.21 4.34
CA ALA A 304 9.23 -17.49 4.16
C ALA A 304 10.12 -16.31 4.58
N LYS A 305 9.71 -15.06 4.28
CA LYS A 305 10.41 -13.85 4.72
C LYS A 305 10.34 -13.62 6.22
N LYS A 306 9.24 -13.98 6.89
CA LYS A 306 9.12 -13.85 8.35
C LYS A 306 10.03 -14.84 9.09
N ASN A 307 10.28 -16.00 8.50
CA ASN A 307 11.02 -17.09 9.13
C ASN A 307 12.52 -17.09 8.79
N THR A 308 13.04 -16.05 8.14
CA THR A 308 14.47 -15.90 7.84
C THR A 308 15.06 -14.73 8.62
N ASP A 309 16.01 -15.04 9.50
CA ASP A 309 16.77 -14.02 10.27
C ASP A 309 18.04 -13.56 9.54
N LYS A 310 18.32 -14.14 8.36
CA LYS A 310 19.56 -13.91 7.61
C LYS A 310 19.45 -12.79 6.59
N LEU A 311 18.23 -12.36 6.28
CA LEU A 311 17.96 -11.25 5.37
C LEU A 311 17.34 -10.11 6.19
N PRO A 312 17.68 -8.85 5.87
CA PRO A 312 17.12 -7.68 6.56
C PRO A 312 15.63 -7.49 6.32
#